data_AF-A0AAW6BJE2-F1
#
_entry.id   AF-A0AAW6BJE2-F1
#
_cell.length_a   1.000
_cell.length_b   1.000
_cell.length_c   1.000
_cell.angle_alpha   90.00
_cell.angle_beta   90.00
_cell.angle_gamma   90.00
#
_symmetry.space_group_name_H-M   'P 1'
#
loop_
_entity.id
_entity.type
_entity.pdbx_description
1 polymer ?
#
loop_
_entity_poly.entity_id
_entity_poly.type
_entity_poly.pdbx_seq_one_letter_code
_entity_poly.pdbx_strand_id
1 'polypeptide(L)'
;MAHNKIFTSRENNLLDKEEVKSWFKLYSMPKSENYTQLVQIAAEARRLAGLDPGQIDNSPGAGLNRDLDEVNLLLVNPGEGVHIGEDREIAVNINKDSGLQFINGELGLRSDFKLSLELFESFTEEQQRELYRWLIHAGEMAASKVQLPAFDLPANGNNKNLGSVVSVSGDGKTIALSGAEGKEPVYLFSYTDNGWRQQFADYVSGYGGRALSLNRNGNVLAVGIDNRSSDGGHGSVFVYHRLANGVWEKSAKLWLSEANVQQHFGCSVSLSADGTLLAVGAYGWGSGSLANCGAVYLYQYDGKKWSQLGERLTLAFPAQGDMFGVKLSLSADGSTLAVAATGRNGNNGEVTLFHRHGEYWQPQPPLSSQTSPSLKSSDSFGASLSLNDSGDILAVGCPGEKGNVGAVYLYQRYRNAWQSMGILREAVTAGERFGSELSLSSDGQILVVSTPVGKDNTGVQTGAGWWFSYQDEQWITQGRLLAVDGELNHKFGAGICLSGDGNTLAIGASGWKSGEGKVYLYD
;
A
#
# COMPACT_ATOMS: atom_id res chain seq x y z
N MET A 1 47.47 34.76 42.86
CA MET A 1 46.74 33.50 43.15
C MET A 1 45.77 33.23 42.00
N ALA A 2 45.18 32.05 41.87
CA ALA A 2 44.92 31.46 40.55
C ALA A 2 43.45 31.12 40.18
N HIS A 3 43.24 31.03 38.85
CA HIS A 3 42.29 30.18 38.10
C HIS A 3 40.82 30.57 37.86
N ASN A 4 40.26 29.91 36.82
CA ASN A 4 38.97 30.12 36.15
C ASN A 4 38.07 28.87 36.28
N LYS A 5 36.73 29.01 36.23
CA LYS A 5 35.80 28.37 35.24
C LYS A 5 34.28 28.53 35.59
N ILE A 6 33.44 28.17 34.61
CA ILE A 6 31.95 28.18 34.55
C ILE A 6 31.42 26.73 34.43
N PHE A 7 30.14 26.37 34.60
CA PHE A 7 28.85 27.12 34.60
C PHE A 7 28.16 27.09 36.00
N THR A 8 26.84 27.14 36.30
CA THR A 8 25.51 26.93 35.64
C THR A 8 24.39 27.81 36.28
N SER A 9 23.15 27.75 35.75
CA SER A 9 21.95 28.48 36.23
C SER A 9 20.79 27.58 36.68
N ARG A 10 19.84 28.13 37.45
CA ARG A 10 18.85 27.40 38.27
C ARG A 10 17.45 27.23 37.66
N GLU A 11 16.67 26.40 38.35
CA GLU A 11 15.31 25.92 38.08
C GLU A 11 14.18 26.98 38.21
N ASN A 12 13.07 26.68 37.53
CA ASN A 12 11.66 26.87 37.92
C ASN A 12 11.19 28.25 38.45
N ASN A 13 10.48 28.98 37.58
CA ASN A 13 9.26 29.70 37.95
C ASN A 13 8.12 29.17 37.06
N LEU A 14 7.07 28.62 37.67
CA LEU A 14 5.83 28.24 36.97
C LEU A 14 4.90 29.45 36.94
N LEU A 15 4.28 29.73 35.79
CA LEU A 15 3.28 30.80 35.62
C LEU A 15 1.98 30.46 36.38
N ASP A 16 1.31 31.50 36.92
CA ASP A 16 0.09 31.31 37.71
C ASP A 16 -1.10 30.91 36.83
N LYS A 17 -1.88 29.95 37.33
CA LYS A 17 -3.00 29.31 36.64
C LYS A 17 -4.21 30.23 36.47
N GLU A 18 -4.38 31.24 37.32
CA GLU A 18 -5.41 32.27 37.15
C GLU A 18 -4.95 33.43 36.25
N GLU A 19 -3.64 33.72 36.18
CA GLU A 19 -3.10 34.73 35.26
C GLU A 19 -3.28 34.30 33.80
N VAL A 20 -2.89 33.06 33.47
CA VAL A 20 -3.08 32.48 32.12
C VAL A 20 -4.55 32.44 31.69
N LYS A 21 -5.48 32.18 32.63
CA LYS A 21 -6.93 32.22 32.34
C LYS A 21 -7.45 33.61 31.97
N SER A 22 -6.78 34.69 32.40
CA SER A 22 -7.25 36.06 32.18
C SER A 22 -7.15 36.49 30.71
N TRP A 23 -6.15 35.97 29.98
CA TRP A 23 -5.84 36.40 28.60
C TRP A 23 -6.86 35.90 27.56
N PHE A 24 -7.55 34.78 27.81
CA PHE A 24 -8.45 34.13 26.83
C PHE A 24 -9.89 34.68 26.82
N LYS A 25 -10.17 35.84 27.42
CA LYS A 25 -11.55 36.25 27.79
C LYS A 25 -12.25 37.27 26.89
N LEU A 26 -11.66 37.64 25.74
CA LEU A 26 -12.18 38.69 24.85
C LEU A 26 -12.54 38.16 23.45
N TYR A 27 -13.82 37.86 23.26
CA TYR A 27 -14.41 37.47 21.98
C TYR A 27 -14.46 38.65 21.00
N SER A 28 -13.87 38.49 19.80
CA SER A 28 -14.19 39.32 18.62
C SER A 28 -13.80 38.59 17.32
N MET A 29 -14.44 38.94 16.20
CA MET A 29 -14.10 38.40 14.88
C MET A 29 -12.80 39.03 14.33
N PRO A 30 -12.05 38.34 13.44
CA PRO A 30 -10.95 38.96 12.71
C PRO A 30 -11.43 40.16 11.89
N LYS A 31 -10.68 41.26 11.94
CA LYS A 31 -10.89 42.41 11.06
C LYS A 31 -10.34 42.15 9.66
N SER A 32 -10.81 42.93 8.67
CA SER A 32 -10.32 42.92 7.27
C SER A 32 -8.79 43.02 7.17
N GLU A 33 -8.17 43.80 8.05
CA GLU A 33 -6.71 43.97 8.21
C GLU A 33 -5.95 42.62 8.25
N ASN A 34 -6.52 41.60 8.92
CA ASN A 34 -5.87 40.30 9.15
C ASN A 34 -5.90 39.37 7.92
N TYR A 35 -6.76 39.62 6.93
CA TYR A 35 -6.89 38.74 5.75
C TYR A 35 -5.71 38.95 4.77
N THR A 36 -5.15 40.15 4.73
CA THR A 36 -3.92 40.47 3.98
C THR A 36 -2.76 39.57 4.41
N GLN A 37 -2.63 39.29 5.72
CA GLN A 37 -1.58 38.44 6.27
C GLN A 37 -1.72 36.97 5.82
N LEU A 38 -2.95 36.44 5.74
CA LEU A 38 -3.19 35.08 5.24
C LEU A 38 -2.79 34.93 3.77
N VAL A 39 -3.09 35.94 2.93
CA VAL A 39 -2.65 35.97 1.53
C VAL A 39 -1.13 36.08 1.42
N GLN A 40 -0.47 36.83 2.32
CA GLN A 40 0.99 36.93 2.38
C GLN A 40 1.66 35.61 2.80
N ILE A 41 1.15 34.91 3.81
CA ILE A 41 1.62 33.56 4.22
C ILE A 41 1.55 32.59 3.03
N ALA A 42 0.41 32.55 2.32
CA ALA A 42 0.20 31.65 1.19
C ALA A 42 1.15 31.97 0.01
N ALA A 43 1.37 33.26 -0.29
CA ALA A 43 2.27 33.69 -1.36
C ALA A 43 3.74 33.37 -1.05
N GLU A 44 4.18 33.59 0.19
CA GLU A 44 5.57 33.36 0.60
C GLU A 44 5.90 31.88 0.73
N ALA A 45 4.97 31.04 1.21
CA ALA A 45 5.11 29.59 1.18
C ALA A 45 5.28 29.05 -0.25
N ARG A 46 4.53 29.59 -1.23
CA ARG A 46 4.71 29.32 -2.66
C ARG A 46 6.10 29.71 -3.16
N ARG A 47 6.59 30.90 -2.79
CA ARG A 47 7.92 31.40 -3.18
C ARG A 47 9.04 30.50 -2.64
N LEU A 48 8.92 30.04 -1.40
CA LEU A 48 9.88 29.14 -0.75
C LEU A 48 9.86 27.71 -1.33
N ALA A 49 8.75 27.29 -1.94
CA ALA A 49 8.65 26.02 -2.68
C ALA A 49 9.30 26.05 -4.09
N GLY A 50 9.79 27.21 -4.55
CA GLY A 50 10.48 27.34 -5.84
C GLY A 50 9.57 27.38 -7.07
N LEU A 51 8.26 27.60 -6.87
CA LEU A 51 7.27 27.75 -7.94
C LEU A 51 7.15 29.23 -8.35
N ASP A 52 7.17 29.50 -9.66
CA ASP A 52 6.97 30.85 -10.20
C ASP A 52 5.50 31.26 -10.07
N PRO A 53 5.15 32.36 -9.37
CA PRO A 53 3.77 32.83 -9.23
C PRO A 53 3.05 33.13 -10.54
N GLY A 54 3.76 33.31 -11.66
CA GLY A 54 3.18 33.55 -12.98
C GLY A 54 2.77 32.29 -13.77
N GLN A 55 3.07 31.07 -13.28
CA GLN A 55 2.69 29.83 -13.94
C GLN A 55 1.29 29.37 -13.49
N ILE A 56 0.33 29.36 -14.42
CA ILE A 56 -1.02 28.81 -14.16
C ILE A 56 -0.94 27.28 -14.22
N ASP A 57 -0.87 26.66 -13.05
CA ASP A 57 -1.15 25.24 -12.84
C ASP A 57 -2.54 25.06 -12.21
N ASN A 58 -3.26 24.03 -12.63
CA ASN A 58 -4.63 23.73 -12.19
C ASN A 58 -4.69 22.65 -11.10
N SER A 59 -3.56 22.32 -10.45
CA SER A 59 -3.51 21.39 -9.32
C SER A 59 -4.38 21.86 -8.14
N PRO A 60 -4.98 20.95 -7.34
CA PRO A 60 -5.95 21.30 -6.28
C PRO A 60 -5.47 22.25 -5.16
N GLY A 61 -4.17 22.54 -5.06
CA GLY A 61 -3.60 23.52 -4.12
C GLY A 61 -3.34 24.92 -4.71
N ALA A 62 -3.71 25.18 -5.96
CA ALA A 62 -3.24 26.39 -6.69
C ALA A 62 -4.01 27.70 -6.39
N GLY A 63 -5.11 27.62 -5.64
CA GLY A 63 -6.12 28.68 -5.48
C GLY A 63 -5.74 29.84 -4.54
N LEU A 64 -4.84 30.71 -4.96
CA LEU A 64 -4.72 32.12 -4.52
C LEU A 64 -3.80 32.85 -5.51
N ASN A 65 -4.39 33.47 -6.53
CA ASN A 65 -3.68 34.35 -7.46
C ASN A 65 -3.96 35.82 -7.12
N ARG A 66 -2.98 36.69 -7.33
CA ARG A 66 -3.10 38.14 -7.12
C ARG A 66 -3.26 38.83 -8.47
N ASP A 67 -4.47 38.73 -9.03
CA ASP A 67 -4.86 39.70 -10.06
C ASP A 67 -5.04 41.08 -9.39
N LEU A 68 -4.70 42.16 -10.11
CA LEU A 68 -4.46 43.46 -9.48
C LEU A 68 -5.53 44.52 -9.77
N ASP A 69 -6.43 44.26 -10.71
CA ASP A 69 -7.49 45.17 -11.13
C ASP A 69 -8.88 44.53 -10.96
N GLU A 70 -9.78 45.32 -10.34
CA GLU A 70 -11.24 45.14 -10.19
C GLU A 70 -11.79 44.02 -9.26
N VAL A 71 -12.38 44.47 -8.14
CA VAL A 71 -13.39 43.82 -7.27
C VAL A 71 -13.01 42.49 -6.58
N ASN A 72 -12.52 42.60 -5.34
CA ASN A 72 -12.50 41.48 -4.38
C ASN A 72 -13.82 41.43 -3.57
N LEU A 73 -14.60 40.36 -3.75
CA LEU A 73 -15.72 39.98 -2.87
C LEU A 73 -15.63 38.48 -2.56
N LEU A 74 -15.95 38.11 -1.31
CA LEU A 74 -15.94 36.73 -0.84
C LEU A 74 -17.27 36.46 -0.14
N LEU A 75 -18.12 35.63 -0.75
CA LEU A 75 -19.42 35.26 -0.20
C LEU A 75 -19.34 33.99 0.66
N VAL A 76 -20.12 33.96 1.73
CA VAL A 76 -20.16 32.85 2.71
C VAL A 76 -21.54 32.20 2.66
N ASN A 77 -21.59 30.90 2.36
CA ASN A 77 -22.81 30.09 2.29
C ASN A 77 -22.68 28.82 3.16
N PRO A 78 -23.81 28.25 3.66
CA PRO A 78 -23.78 27.08 4.54
C PRO A 78 -23.66 25.76 3.76
N GLY A 79 -22.47 25.15 3.77
CA GLY A 79 -22.19 23.82 3.22
C GLY A 79 -20.74 23.40 3.50
N GLU A 80 -20.42 22.11 3.48
CA GLU A 80 -19.05 21.61 3.70
C GLU A 80 -18.26 21.49 2.38
N GLY A 81 -17.04 22.02 2.35
CA GLY A 81 -16.12 21.91 1.21
C GLY A 81 -15.44 23.22 0.81
N VAL A 82 -14.74 23.14 -0.33
CA VAL A 82 -14.25 24.30 -1.11
C VAL A 82 -14.95 24.23 -2.46
N HIS A 83 -15.52 25.35 -2.91
CA HIS A 83 -16.31 25.40 -4.15
C HIS A 83 -15.83 26.54 -5.06
N ILE A 84 -15.96 26.32 -6.37
CA ILE A 84 -15.75 27.32 -7.42
C ILE A 84 -17.11 27.56 -8.11
N GLY A 85 -17.58 28.80 -8.12
CA GLY A 85 -18.83 29.19 -8.79
C GLY A 85 -18.68 29.34 -10.31
N GLU A 86 -19.80 29.43 -11.04
CA GLU A 86 -19.80 29.63 -12.50
C GLU A 86 -19.06 30.92 -12.92
N ASP A 87 -19.13 31.96 -12.09
CA ASP A 87 -18.41 33.24 -12.24
C ASP A 87 -16.98 33.22 -11.65
N ARG A 88 -16.42 32.05 -11.34
CA ARG A 88 -15.06 31.80 -10.80
C ARG A 88 -14.78 32.27 -9.36
N GLU A 89 -15.79 32.67 -8.60
CA GLU A 89 -15.63 32.93 -7.15
C GLU A 89 -15.21 31.65 -6.41
N ILE A 90 -14.32 31.78 -5.41
CA ILE A 90 -13.84 30.68 -4.55
C ILE A 90 -14.40 30.86 -3.14
N ALA A 91 -15.07 29.84 -2.60
CA ALA A 91 -15.54 29.81 -1.22
C ALA A 91 -14.84 28.72 -0.41
N VAL A 92 -14.46 29.03 0.85
CA VAL A 92 -13.78 28.11 1.78
C VAL A 92 -14.54 28.12 3.12
N ASN A 93 -14.95 26.94 3.60
CA ASN A 93 -15.57 26.78 4.92
C ASN A 93 -14.62 26.09 5.91
N ILE A 94 -14.72 26.42 7.20
CA ILE A 94 -13.92 25.85 8.29
C ILE A 94 -14.86 25.53 9.45
N ASN A 95 -14.98 24.24 9.81
CA ASN A 95 -15.85 23.80 10.90
C ASN A 95 -15.27 24.20 12.28
N LYS A 96 -16.15 24.30 13.29
CA LYS A 96 -15.87 24.86 14.61
C LYS A 96 -15.05 23.96 15.56
N ASP A 97 -14.47 22.86 15.07
CA ASP A 97 -13.85 21.83 15.90
C ASP A 97 -12.42 21.41 15.46
N SER A 98 -11.77 22.14 14.54
CA SER A 98 -10.48 21.74 13.92
C SER A 98 -9.31 22.72 14.17
N GLY A 99 -8.21 22.23 14.76
CA GLY A 99 -6.96 22.97 15.08
C GLY A 99 -5.99 22.07 15.88
N LEU A 100 -5.36 22.46 16.99
CA LEU A 100 -4.43 21.57 17.76
C LEU A 100 -4.42 21.73 19.31
N GLN A 101 -4.29 20.61 20.03
CA GLN A 101 -4.08 20.53 21.51
C GLN A 101 -3.55 19.16 21.97
N PHE A 102 -2.71 19.13 23.02
CA PHE A 102 -2.50 17.90 23.82
C PHE A 102 -3.67 17.58 24.79
N ILE A 103 -4.23 16.37 24.69
CA ILE A 103 -5.29 15.81 25.54
C ILE A 103 -4.74 14.56 26.23
N ASN A 104 -4.85 14.47 27.56
CA ASN A 104 -4.37 13.37 28.42
C ASN A 104 -2.87 12.98 28.33
N GLY A 105 -2.10 13.54 27.38
CA GLY A 105 -0.70 13.19 27.10
C GLY A 105 -0.39 13.07 25.61
N GLU A 106 -1.40 13.04 24.75
CA GLU A 106 -1.30 12.83 23.29
C GLU A 106 -1.88 14.02 22.51
N LEU A 107 -1.43 14.25 21.27
CA LEU A 107 -1.83 15.40 20.45
C LEU A 107 -3.09 15.10 19.61
N GLY A 108 -4.17 15.85 19.86
CA GLY A 108 -5.39 15.87 19.05
C GLY A 108 -5.72 17.28 18.52
N LEU A 109 -6.88 17.46 17.88
CA LEU A 109 -7.28 18.73 17.27
C LEU A 109 -8.18 19.59 18.18
N ARG A 110 -8.01 20.92 18.13
CA ARG A 110 -8.75 21.92 18.90
C ARG A 110 -8.93 23.25 18.16
N SER A 111 -10.16 23.71 18.02
CA SER A 111 -10.61 24.77 17.10
C SER A 111 -10.24 26.22 17.38
N ASP A 112 -9.61 26.55 18.50
CA ASP A 112 -9.22 27.93 18.82
C ASP A 112 -7.78 28.28 18.39
N PHE A 113 -7.04 27.33 17.78
CA PHE A 113 -5.68 27.58 17.34
C PHE A 113 -5.60 28.40 16.04
N LYS A 114 -4.92 29.56 16.10
CA LYS A 114 -4.55 30.36 14.92
C LYS A 114 -3.11 30.83 15.02
N LEU A 115 -2.36 30.63 13.94
CA LEU A 115 -0.99 31.13 13.78
C LEU A 115 -1.03 32.53 13.14
N SER A 116 -0.24 33.48 13.65
CA SER A 116 -0.02 34.78 12.99
C SER A 116 1.21 34.74 12.08
N LEU A 117 1.25 35.61 11.07
CA LEU A 117 2.42 35.76 10.19
C LEU A 117 3.68 36.10 11.00
N GLU A 118 3.58 37.05 11.93
CA GLU A 118 4.68 37.45 12.83
C GLU A 118 5.23 36.28 13.68
N LEU A 119 4.36 35.36 14.13
CA LEU A 119 4.77 34.16 14.86
C LEU A 119 5.43 33.13 13.93
N PHE A 120 4.92 32.96 12.71
CA PHE A 120 5.53 32.10 11.69
C PHE A 120 6.91 32.60 11.26
N GLU A 121 7.05 33.91 11.02
CA GLU A 121 8.32 34.58 10.69
C GLU A 121 9.34 34.53 11.83
N SER A 122 8.88 34.36 13.09
CA SER A 122 9.77 34.19 14.25
C SER A 122 10.42 32.79 14.36
N PHE A 123 9.90 31.80 13.64
CA PHE A 123 10.45 30.44 13.59
C PHE A 123 11.66 30.35 12.65
N THR A 124 12.53 29.35 12.85
CA THR A 124 13.62 29.08 11.89
C THR A 124 13.06 28.54 10.57
N GLU A 125 13.79 28.68 9.46
CA GLU A 125 13.38 28.08 8.17
C GLU A 125 13.05 26.57 8.28
N GLU A 126 13.75 25.85 9.14
CA GLU A 126 13.53 24.41 9.36
C GLU A 126 12.19 24.16 10.06
N GLN A 127 11.88 24.96 11.10
CA GLN A 127 10.59 24.94 11.79
C GLN A 127 9.42 25.39 10.89
N GLN A 128 9.65 26.39 10.02
CA GLN A 128 8.67 26.84 9.03
C GLN A 128 8.35 25.73 8.01
N ARG A 129 9.37 25.01 7.52
CA ARG A 129 9.20 23.85 6.63
C ARG A 129 8.49 22.68 7.32
N GLU A 130 8.84 22.37 8.57
CA GLU A 130 8.15 21.37 9.39
C GLU A 130 6.66 21.71 9.55
N LEU A 131 6.33 22.96 9.89
CA LEU A 131 4.94 23.40 10.06
C LEU A 131 4.16 23.38 8.74
N TYR A 132 4.80 23.73 7.63
CA TYR A 132 4.20 23.64 6.28
C TYR A 132 3.88 22.20 5.89
N ARG A 133 4.78 21.23 6.19
CA ARG A 133 4.50 19.79 6.02
C ARG A 133 3.27 19.36 6.81
N TRP A 134 3.19 19.73 8.09
CA TRP A 134 2.06 19.43 8.96
C TRP A 134 0.73 19.99 8.44
N LEU A 135 0.74 21.22 7.91
CA LEU A 135 -0.48 21.87 7.40
C LEU A 135 -1.00 21.23 6.09
N ILE A 136 -0.12 20.78 5.20
CA ILE A 136 -0.52 20.01 4.01
C ILE A 136 -1.09 18.64 4.43
N HIS A 137 -0.39 17.91 5.30
CA HIS A 137 -0.86 16.63 5.83
C HIS A 137 -2.25 16.74 6.47
N ALA A 138 -2.50 17.77 7.28
CA ALA A 138 -3.79 18.00 7.92
C ALA A 138 -4.95 18.20 6.92
N GLY A 139 -4.68 18.80 5.75
CA GLY A 139 -5.67 18.91 4.67
C GLY A 139 -5.95 17.58 3.99
N GLU A 140 -4.91 16.78 3.72
CA GLU A 140 -5.03 15.46 3.09
C GLU A 140 -5.68 14.42 4.04
N MET A 141 -5.41 14.52 5.35
CA MET A 141 -6.08 13.75 6.42
C MET A 141 -7.56 14.09 6.59
N ALA A 142 -8.00 15.29 6.21
CA ALA A 142 -9.43 15.64 6.24
C ALA A 142 -10.20 15.06 5.04
N ALA A 143 -9.51 14.80 3.92
CA ALA A 143 -10.07 14.20 2.71
C ALA A 143 -9.96 12.67 2.67
N SER A 144 -9.11 12.06 3.51
CA SER A 144 -8.90 10.61 3.56
C SER A 144 -9.03 10.07 4.98
N LYS A 145 -9.93 9.09 5.19
CA LYS A 145 -10.13 8.43 6.48
C LYS A 145 -8.98 7.45 6.80
N VAL A 146 -7.81 7.99 7.14
CA VAL A 146 -6.67 7.14 7.50
C VAL A 146 -6.74 6.77 8.98
N GLN A 147 -6.98 5.50 9.30
CA GLN A 147 -6.85 5.01 10.68
C GLN A 147 -5.38 4.78 11.01
N LEU A 148 -4.72 5.84 11.48
CA LEU A 148 -3.36 5.82 12.05
C LEU A 148 -3.28 4.99 13.34
N PRO A 149 -2.17 4.26 13.50
CA PRO A 149 -2.00 2.94 12.92
C PRO A 149 -2.90 1.91 13.63
N ALA A 150 -3.64 1.10 12.87
CA ALA A 150 -4.63 0.18 13.45
C ALA A 150 -4.06 -1.00 14.29
N PHE A 151 -2.72 -1.13 14.38
CA PHE A 151 -2.06 -2.21 15.11
C PHE A 151 -0.83 -1.69 15.89
N ASP A 152 -0.90 -1.74 17.23
CA ASP A 152 0.27 -1.68 18.11
C ASP A 152 1.11 -2.96 17.93
N LEU A 153 2.03 -2.92 16.97
CA LEU A 153 2.95 -4.04 16.70
C LEU A 153 4.03 -4.09 17.79
N PRO A 154 4.38 -5.27 18.35
CA PRO A 154 5.26 -5.33 19.52
C PRO A 154 6.67 -4.81 19.21
N ALA A 155 7.00 -3.62 19.72
CA ALA A 155 8.30 -2.96 19.54
C ALA A 155 9.45 -3.83 20.04
N ASN A 156 10.14 -4.48 19.11
CA ASN A 156 11.11 -5.54 19.39
C ASN A 156 12.45 -5.34 18.66
N GLY A 157 12.59 -4.24 17.90
CA GLY A 157 13.80 -3.86 17.16
C GLY A 157 14.05 -4.65 15.87
N ASN A 158 13.31 -5.75 15.64
CA ASN A 158 13.44 -6.63 14.47
C ASN A 158 12.32 -6.44 13.43
N ASN A 159 11.23 -5.74 13.74
CA ASN A 159 10.06 -5.53 12.86
C ASN A 159 10.34 -4.72 11.56
N LYS A 160 11.57 -4.57 11.10
CA LYS A 160 11.95 -3.57 10.08
C LYS A 160 11.35 -3.84 8.69
N ASN A 161 11.06 -5.10 8.36
CA ASN A 161 10.36 -5.45 7.12
C ASN A 161 8.86 -5.67 7.33
N LEU A 162 8.33 -5.52 8.53
CA LEU A 162 6.94 -5.84 8.84
C LEU A 162 5.96 -5.00 7.99
N GLY A 163 4.93 -5.65 7.46
CA GLY A 163 4.01 -5.04 6.49
C GLY A 163 4.49 -5.10 5.02
N SER A 164 5.70 -5.59 4.72
CA SER A 164 6.09 -5.88 3.33
C SER A 164 5.37 -7.09 2.72
N VAL A 165 4.62 -7.85 3.51
CA VAL A 165 3.62 -8.82 3.04
C VAL A 165 2.36 -8.65 3.87
N VAL A 166 1.21 -8.51 3.20
CA VAL A 166 -0.11 -8.32 3.82
C VAL A 166 -1.15 -9.11 3.02
N SER A 167 -2.16 -9.66 3.69
CA SER A 167 -3.37 -10.20 3.07
C SER A 167 -4.58 -9.86 3.94
N VAL A 168 -5.66 -9.39 3.31
CA VAL A 168 -6.97 -9.11 3.92
C VAL A 168 -7.94 -10.21 3.48
N SER A 169 -8.87 -10.60 4.35
CA SER A 169 -9.96 -11.50 3.96
C SER A 169 -10.99 -10.79 3.08
N GLY A 170 -11.69 -11.55 2.25
CA GLY A 170 -12.70 -10.98 1.35
C GLY A 170 -13.85 -10.26 2.05
N ASP A 171 -14.12 -10.58 3.32
CA ASP A 171 -15.09 -9.90 4.19
C ASP A 171 -14.54 -8.69 4.97
N GLY A 172 -13.28 -8.31 4.72
CA GLY A 172 -12.60 -7.15 5.34
C GLY A 172 -12.24 -7.30 6.81
N LYS A 173 -12.57 -8.43 7.48
CA LYS A 173 -12.53 -8.56 8.95
C LYS A 173 -11.36 -9.36 9.51
N THR A 174 -10.47 -9.87 8.67
CA THR A 174 -9.25 -10.58 9.11
C THR A 174 -8.07 -10.13 8.25
N ILE A 175 -6.93 -9.83 8.89
CA ILE A 175 -5.73 -9.31 8.25
C ILE A 175 -4.51 -10.09 8.75
N ALA A 176 -3.77 -10.68 7.82
CA ALA A 176 -2.49 -11.33 8.06
C ALA A 176 -1.37 -10.41 7.57
N LEU A 177 -0.28 -10.30 8.33
CA LEU A 177 0.87 -9.47 7.97
C LEU A 177 2.20 -10.06 8.46
N SER A 178 3.27 -9.83 7.71
CA SER A 178 4.62 -10.34 8.00
C SER A 178 5.72 -9.51 7.32
N GLY A 179 6.99 -9.86 7.58
CA GLY A 179 8.15 -9.37 6.84
C GLY A 179 8.55 -10.33 5.71
N ALA A 180 8.80 -9.79 4.50
CA ALA A 180 9.25 -10.56 3.34
C ALA A 180 10.70 -11.07 3.46
N GLU A 181 11.49 -10.49 4.37
CA GLU A 181 12.89 -10.83 4.66
C GLU A 181 13.09 -10.78 6.17
N GLY A 182 13.86 -11.70 6.75
CA GLY A 182 14.20 -11.70 8.18
C GLY A 182 13.49 -12.77 9.00
N LYS A 183 13.38 -12.53 10.31
CA LYS A 183 12.89 -13.47 11.34
C LYS A 183 11.62 -12.99 12.05
N GLU A 184 11.01 -11.93 11.54
CA GLU A 184 9.71 -11.43 11.93
C GLU A 184 8.66 -12.55 11.90
N PRO A 185 7.76 -12.68 12.90
CA PRO A 185 6.70 -13.69 12.86
C PRO A 185 5.61 -13.29 11.86
N VAL A 186 4.76 -14.24 11.51
CA VAL A 186 3.47 -13.94 10.87
C VAL A 186 2.48 -13.57 11.96
N TYR A 187 1.93 -12.36 11.86
CA TYR A 187 0.83 -11.90 12.70
C TYR A 187 -0.50 -12.13 12.00
N LEU A 188 -1.53 -12.39 12.79
CA LEU A 188 -2.92 -12.38 12.34
C LEU A 188 -3.77 -11.53 13.29
N PHE A 189 -4.62 -10.69 12.71
CA PHE A 189 -5.59 -9.87 13.41
C PHE A 189 -7.00 -10.14 12.87
N SER A 190 -8.02 -10.03 13.72
CA SER A 190 -9.41 -9.98 13.29
C SER A 190 -10.13 -8.79 13.92
N TYR A 191 -11.07 -8.20 13.18
CA TYR A 191 -11.96 -7.16 13.67
C TYR A 191 -13.02 -7.77 14.60
N THR A 192 -13.38 -7.02 15.64
CA THR A 192 -14.35 -7.40 16.66
C THR A 192 -15.19 -6.17 17.02
N ASP A 193 -16.27 -6.36 17.79
CA ASP A 193 -17.10 -5.27 18.33
C ASP A 193 -16.28 -4.23 19.13
N ASN A 194 -15.07 -4.60 19.59
CA ASN A 194 -14.13 -3.75 20.31
C ASN A 194 -12.87 -3.47 19.45
N GLY A 195 -13.04 -3.28 18.14
CA GLY A 195 -11.97 -3.00 17.18
C GLY A 195 -11.09 -4.20 16.80
N TRP A 196 -9.96 -3.92 16.17
CA TRP A 196 -8.97 -4.93 15.76
C TRP A 196 -8.30 -5.63 16.95
N ARG A 197 -8.13 -6.96 16.86
CA ARG A 197 -7.52 -7.80 17.90
C ARG A 197 -6.59 -8.85 17.31
N GLN A 198 -5.35 -8.91 17.78
CA GLN A 198 -4.38 -9.94 17.41
C GLN A 198 -4.92 -11.33 17.81
N GLN A 199 -5.00 -12.24 16.86
CA GLN A 199 -5.40 -13.64 17.06
C GLN A 199 -4.18 -14.51 17.42
N PHE A 200 -3.06 -14.32 16.71
CA PHE A 200 -1.76 -14.94 17.04
C PHE A 200 -0.58 -14.18 16.43
N ALA A 201 0.63 -14.55 16.88
CA ALA A 201 1.89 -14.29 16.19
C ALA A 201 2.73 -15.58 16.20
N ASP A 202 3.26 -16.02 15.06
CA ASP A 202 3.94 -17.32 14.90
C ASP A 202 5.27 -17.18 14.14
N TYR A 203 6.36 -17.67 14.73
CA TYR A 203 7.71 -17.66 14.15
C TYR A 203 7.89 -18.86 13.21
N VAL A 204 7.21 -18.81 12.07
CA VAL A 204 7.04 -19.96 11.18
C VAL A 204 8.38 -20.45 10.61
N SER A 205 8.90 -21.58 11.12
CA SER A 205 10.27 -22.06 10.85
C SER A 205 11.40 -21.05 11.13
N GLY A 206 11.15 -20.03 11.98
CA GLY A 206 12.14 -19.03 12.36
C GLY A 206 12.45 -17.97 11.27
N TYR A 207 11.59 -17.84 10.26
CA TYR A 207 11.64 -16.82 9.21
C TYR A 207 10.25 -16.19 8.99
N GLY A 208 10.20 -15.00 8.40
CA GLY A 208 8.95 -14.35 8.01
C GLY A 208 8.24 -15.06 6.86
N GLY A 209 6.91 -14.97 6.85
CA GLY A 209 6.09 -15.36 5.71
C GLY A 209 6.35 -14.42 4.54
N ARG A 210 6.85 -14.95 3.41
CA ARG A 210 7.17 -14.17 2.20
C ARG A 210 6.01 -14.05 1.22
N ALA A 211 5.01 -14.91 1.38
CA ALA A 211 3.70 -14.78 0.74
C ALA A 211 2.60 -15.15 1.74
N LEU A 212 1.48 -14.43 1.72
CA LEU A 212 0.30 -14.66 2.56
C LEU A 212 -0.94 -14.70 1.68
N SER A 213 -1.90 -15.56 2.01
CA SER A 213 -3.23 -15.52 1.41
C SER A 213 -4.28 -16.00 2.42
N LEU A 214 -5.24 -15.12 2.72
CA LEU A 214 -6.49 -15.47 3.39
C LEU A 214 -7.54 -15.91 2.37
N ASN A 215 -8.49 -16.75 2.78
CA ASN A 215 -9.72 -17.01 2.01
C ASN A 215 -10.79 -15.93 2.29
N ARG A 216 -11.90 -15.96 1.55
CA ARG A 216 -12.93 -14.90 1.60
C ARG A 216 -13.50 -14.68 3.01
N ASN A 217 -13.71 -15.77 3.76
CA ASN A 217 -14.30 -15.73 5.10
C ASN A 217 -13.27 -15.54 6.23
N GLY A 218 -11.99 -15.31 5.92
CA GLY A 218 -10.94 -15.09 6.92
C GLY A 218 -10.77 -16.24 7.90
N ASN A 219 -11.01 -17.48 7.48
CA ASN A 219 -10.95 -18.68 8.33
C ASN A 219 -9.93 -19.73 7.87
N VAL A 220 -9.26 -19.50 6.73
CA VAL A 220 -8.09 -20.25 6.26
C VAL A 220 -6.99 -19.24 5.87
N LEU A 221 -5.76 -19.49 6.32
CA LEU A 221 -4.57 -18.71 5.96
C LEU A 221 -3.48 -19.64 5.41
N ALA A 222 -2.99 -19.35 4.21
CA ALA A 222 -1.76 -19.93 3.67
C ALA A 222 -0.57 -18.99 3.90
N VAL A 223 0.55 -19.53 4.39
CA VAL A 223 1.81 -18.82 4.66
C VAL A 223 2.93 -19.49 3.86
N GLY A 224 3.45 -18.82 2.84
CA GLY A 224 4.57 -19.28 2.01
C GLY A 224 5.93 -18.78 2.49
N ILE A 225 6.94 -19.66 2.44
CA ILE A 225 8.32 -19.38 2.90
C ILE A 225 9.31 -19.99 1.90
N ASP A 226 9.94 -19.16 1.05
CA ASP A 226 10.87 -19.57 -0.03
C ASP A 226 12.28 -19.99 0.45
N ASN A 227 12.37 -20.42 1.72
CA ASN A 227 13.54 -20.42 2.61
C ASN A 227 14.88 -20.69 1.89
N ARG A 228 15.76 -19.69 1.95
CA ARG A 228 17.00 -19.63 1.17
C ARG A 228 18.22 -20.35 1.79
N SER A 229 18.18 -20.81 3.05
CA SER A 229 19.43 -21.25 3.71
C SER A 229 19.42 -22.30 4.84
N SER A 230 18.30 -22.63 5.51
CA SER A 230 18.37 -23.53 6.71
C SER A 230 17.93 -24.98 6.51
N ASP A 231 16.86 -25.24 5.76
CA ASP A 231 16.13 -26.52 5.79
C ASP A 231 16.35 -27.36 4.49
N GLY A 232 17.56 -27.38 3.96
CA GLY A 232 17.85 -27.96 2.62
C GLY A 232 17.38 -27.07 1.45
N GLY A 233 16.76 -25.92 1.72
CA GLY A 233 16.49 -24.86 0.74
C GLY A 233 15.31 -25.10 -0.20
N HIS A 234 14.48 -26.13 0.02
CA HIS A 234 13.36 -26.42 -0.87
C HIS A 234 12.22 -25.38 -0.76
N GLY A 235 12.04 -24.79 0.42
CA GLY A 235 10.89 -23.95 0.77
C GLY A 235 9.71 -24.74 1.35
N SER A 236 8.71 -24.05 1.90
CA SER A 236 7.49 -24.68 2.44
C SER A 236 6.30 -23.71 2.51
N VAL A 237 5.09 -24.26 2.59
CA VAL A 237 3.86 -23.51 2.92
C VAL A 237 3.24 -24.09 4.18
N PHE A 238 2.85 -23.25 5.12
CA PHE A 238 2.05 -23.64 6.28
C PHE A 238 0.61 -23.18 6.10
N VAL A 239 -0.36 -24.04 6.43
CA VAL A 239 -1.79 -23.70 6.35
C VAL A 239 -2.40 -23.71 7.74
N TYR A 240 -3.06 -22.62 8.08
CA TYR A 240 -3.76 -22.42 9.34
C TYR A 240 -5.27 -22.40 9.09
N HIS A 241 -6.04 -23.02 9.98
CA HIS A 241 -7.49 -22.99 9.97
C HIS A 241 -8.01 -22.38 11.28
N ARG A 242 -9.09 -21.62 11.20
CA ARG A 242 -9.86 -21.15 12.36
C ARG A 242 -10.92 -22.18 12.72
N LEU A 243 -10.80 -22.75 13.91
CA LEU A 243 -11.75 -23.69 14.48
C LEU A 243 -13.05 -22.99 14.87
N ALA A 244 -14.12 -23.77 15.04
CA ALA A 244 -15.46 -23.26 15.41
C ALA A 244 -15.52 -22.56 16.80
N ASN A 245 -14.50 -22.73 17.64
CA ASN A 245 -14.33 -22.01 18.90
C ASN A 245 -13.51 -20.70 18.76
N GLY A 246 -13.21 -20.28 17.53
CA GLY A 246 -12.45 -19.06 17.19
C GLY A 246 -10.92 -19.22 17.22
N VAL A 247 -10.39 -20.32 17.76
CA VAL A 247 -8.95 -20.59 17.89
C VAL A 247 -8.35 -20.93 16.52
N TRP A 248 -7.15 -20.45 16.24
CA TRP A 248 -6.38 -20.81 15.05
C TRP A 248 -5.43 -21.97 15.31
N GLU A 249 -5.43 -22.97 14.43
CA GLU A 249 -4.50 -24.10 14.47
C GLU A 249 -3.65 -24.19 13.19
N LYS A 250 -2.39 -24.65 13.34
CA LYS A 250 -1.46 -24.94 12.24
C LYS A 250 -1.77 -26.33 11.66
N SER A 251 -2.82 -26.39 10.84
CA SER A 251 -3.39 -27.63 10.29
C SER A 251 -2.45 -28.45 9.38
N ALA A 252 -1.53 -27.80 8.64
CA ALA A 252 -0.66 -28.48 7.68
C ALA A 252 0.68 -27.76 7.45
N LYS A 253 1.70 -28.55 7.07
CA LYS A 253 2.92 -28.10 6.37
C LYS A 253 2.99 -28.81 5.03
N LEU A 254 3.00 -28.03 3.95
CA LEU A 254 3.25 -28.46 2.57
C LEU A 254 4.71 -28.18 2.21
N TRP A 255 5.32 -29.12 1.51
CA TRP A 255 6.70 -29.05 1.04
C TRP A 255 6.91 -30.06 -0.09
N LEU A 256 8.01 -29.92 -0.82
CA LEU A 256 8.42 -30.86 -1.85
C LEU A 256 9.36 -31.91 -1.24
N SER A 257 9.12 -33.19 -1.55
CA SER A 257 9.95 -34.32 -1.09
C SER A 257 11.12 -34.63 -2.02
N GLU A 258 11.23 -33.95 -3.16
CA GLU A 258 12.34 -34.08 -4.10
C GLU A 258 13.59 -33.35 -3.57
N ALA A 259 14.74 -34.03 -3.50
CA ALA A 259 15.99 -33.52 -2.91
C ALA A 259 16.72 -32.42 -3.73
N ASN A 260 16.00 -31.68 -4.57
CA ASN A 260 16.52 -30.58 -5.39
C ASN A 260 16.65 -29.31 -4.54
N VAL A 261 17.86 -28.99 -4.09
CA VAL A 261 18.17 -27.80 -3.28
C VAL A 261 17.74 -26.50 -4.00
N GLN A 262 17.23 -25.51 -3.27
CA GLN A 262 16.86 -24.15 -3.77
C GLN A 262 15.65 -24.04 -4.73
N GLN A 263 14.59 -24.84 -4.55
CA GLN A 263 13.37 -24.72 -5.39
C GLN A 263 12.49 -23.50 -5.09
N HIS A 264 12.67 -22.82 -3.96
CA HIS A 264 11.88 -21.65 -3.53
C HIS A 264 10.36 -21.88 -3.49
N PHE A 265 9.93 -23.10 -3.12
CA PHE A 265 8.51 -23.44 -2.96
C PHE A 265 7.87 -22.60 -1.84
N GLY A 266 6.71 -21.99 -2.13
CA GLY A 266 6.07 -21.02 -1.24
C GLY A 266 6.54 -19.58 -1.44
N CYS A 267 7.24 -19.26 -2.54
CA CYS A 267 7.55 -17.88 -2.94
C CYS A 267 6.31 -17.04 -3.24
N SER A 268 5.20 -17.70 -3.60
CA SER A 268 3.89 -17.13 -3.85
C SER A 268 2.82 -18.15 -3.45
N VAL A 269 1.70 -17.69 -2.90
CA VAL A 269 0.55 -18.52 -2.52
C VAL A 269 -0.75 -17.78 -2.84
N SER A 270 -1.81 -18.51 -3.22
CA SER A 270 -3.15 -17.96 -3.39
C SER A 270 -4.21 -19.03 -3.12
N LEU A 271 -5.13 -18.76 -2.20
CA LEU A 271 -6.30 -19.58 -1.90
C LEU A 271 -7.50 -19.20 -2.76
N SER A 272 -8.36 -20.18 -3.04
CA SER A 272 -9.75 -19.95 -3.47
C SER A 272 -10.58 -19.32 -2.33
N ALA A 273 -11.74 -18.75 -2.66
CA ALA A 273 -12.59 -18.07 -1.70
C ALA A 273 -13.15 -19.00 -0.61
N ASP A 274 -13.40 -20.26 -0.94
CA ASP A 274 -13.80 -21.30 0.01
C ASP A 274 -12.64 -21.82 0.89
N GLY A 275 -11.40 -21.51 0.52
CA GLY A 275 -10.18 -21.98 1.19
C GLY A 275 -9.84 -23.45 0.95
N THR A 276 -10.44 -24.11 -0.05
CA THR A 276 -10.20 -25.55 -0.33
C THR A 276 -9.17 -25.82 -1.43
N LEU A 277 -8.92 -24.88 -2.34
CA LEU A 277 -7.89 -24.96 -3.37
C LEU A 277 -6.79 -23.94 -3.07
N LEU A 278 -5.53 -24.36 -3.21
CA LEU A 278 -4.34 -23.57 -2.95
C LEU A 278 -3.35 -23.70 -4.11
N ALA A 279 -2.98 -22.59 -4.72
CA ALA A 279 -1.86 -22.50 -5.66
C ALA A 279 -0.58 -22.07 -4.94
N VAL A 280 0.55 -22.70 -5.29
CA VAL A 280 1.88 -22.46 -4.67
C VAL A 280 2.96 -22.36 -5.74
N GLY A 281 3.69 -21.23 -5.78
CA GLY A 281 4.82 -21.05 -6.69
C GLY A 281 6.13 -21.67 -6.17
N ALA A 282 7.00 -22.06 -7.11
CA ALA A 282 8.36 -22.53 -6.87
C ALA A 282 9.29 -22.05 -8.01
N TYR A 283 9.68 -20.77 -8.00
CA TYR A 283 10.45 -20.16 -9.11
C TYR A 283 11.85 -20.75 -9.30
N GLY A 284 12.41 -21.40 -8.26
CA GLY A 284 13.69 -22.11 -8.32
C GLY A 284 13.61 -23.52 -8.88
N TRP A 285 12.43 -24.00 -9.29
CA TRP A 285 12.28 -25.33 -9.87
C TRP A 285 13.06 -25.48 -11.19
N GLY A 286 13.51 -26.72 -11.45
CA GLY A 286 14.34 -27.10 -12.58
C GLY A 286 15.84 -27.15 -12.27
N SER A 287 16.65 -27.73 -13.15
CA SER A 287 18.10 -27.91 -12.94
C SER A 287 18.87 -27.96 -14.26
N GLY A 288 20.20 -27.76 -14.21
CA GLY A 288 21.04 -27.70 -15.41
C GLY A 288 20.60 -26.58 -16.37
N SER A 289 20.32 -26.93 -17.63
CA SER A 289 19.76 -26.02 -18.65
C SER A 289 18.33 -25.53 -18.35
N LEU A 290 17.69 -26.05 -17.30
CA LEU A 290 16.39 -25.62 -16.79
C LEU A 290 16.47 -25.02 -15.38
N ALA A 291 17.67 -24.69 -14.87
CA ALA A 291 17.80 -24.10 -13.53
C ALA A 291 16.99 -22.78 -13.41
N ASN A 292 16.17 -22.67 -12.37
CA ASN A 292 15.25 -21.53 -12.15
C ASN A 292 14.26 -21.30 -13.31
N CYS A 293 13.85 -22.33 -14.05
CA CYS A 293 12.77 -22.17 -15.02
C CYS A 293 11.40 -22.02 -14.32
N GLY A 294 11.25 -22.65 -13.16
CA GLY A 294 10.13 -22.46 -12.25
C GLY A 294 8.90 -23.36 -12.51
N ALA A 295 8.09 -23.53 -11.48
CA ALA A 295 6.87 -24.35 -11.49
C ALA A 295 5.79 -23.77 -10.57
N VAL A 296 4.54 -24.20 -10.76
CA VAL A 296 3.44 -24.00 -9.80
C VAL A 296 2.85 -25.35 -9.42
N TYR A 297 2.63 -25.55 -8.12
CA TYR A 297 2.02 -26.74 -7.54
C TYR A 297 0.64 -26.37 -7.00
N LEU A 298 -0.35 -27.23 -7.22
CA LEU A 298 -1.71 -27.04 -6.74
C LEU A 298 -2.04 -28.08 -5.68
N TYR A 299 -2.76 -27.66 -4.63
CA TYR A 299 -3.22 -28.54 -3.56
C TYR A 299 -4.73 -28.35 -3.35
N GLN A 300 -5.42 -29.47 -3.13
CA GLN A 300 -6.85 -29.52 -2.80
C GLN A 300 -7.01 -30.08 -1.39
N TYR A 301 -7.83 -29.43 -0.57
CA TYR A 301 -8.27 -29.89 0.74
C TYR A 301 -9.52 -30.79 0.58
N ASP A 302 -9.51 -31.95 1.22
CA ASP A 302 -10.61 -32.94 1.17
C ASP A 302 -11.53 -32.91 2.41
N GLY A 303 -11.42 -31.85 3.23
CA GLY A 303 -12.08 -31.75 4.54
C GLY A 303 -11.32 -32.43 5.69
N LYS A 304 -10.15 -33.04 5.42
CA LYS A 304 -9.29 -33.68 6.43
C LYS A 304 -7.81 -33.37 6.22
N LYS A 305 -7.34 -33.35 4.96
CA LYS A 305 -5.94 -33.14 4.57
C LYS A 305 -5.85 -32.36 3.26
N TRP A 306 -4.71 -31.71 3.08
CA TRP A 306 -4.28 -31.17 1.80
C TRP A 306 -3.55 -32.27 1.00
N SER A 307 -3.91 -32.44 -0.27
CA SER A 307 -3.24 -33.36 -1.21
C SER A 307 -2.91 -32.61 -2.50
N GLN A 308 -1.83 -32.95 -3.19
CA GLN A 308 -1.50 -32.32 -4.47
C GLN A 308 -2.58 -32.67 -5.52
N LEU A 309 -3.03 -31.67 -6.27
CA LEU A 309 -4.01 -31.80 -7.35
C LEU A 309 -3.28 -31.85 -8.69
N GLY A 310 -3.28 -33.01 -9.34
CA GLY A 310 -2.65 -33.21 -10.65
C GLY A 310 -1.12 -33.06 -10.66
N GLU A 311 -0.55 -32.92 -11.86
CA GLU A 311 0.87 -32.60 -12.04
C GLU A 311 1.16 -31.12 -11.82
N ARG A 312 2.42 -30.79 -11.51
CA ARG A 312 2.88 -29.38 -11.40
C ARG A 312 2.77 -28.68 -12.77
N LEU A 313 2.36 -27.42 -12.75
CA LEU A 313 2.29 -26.58 -13.94
C LEU A 313 3.68 -26.02 -14.25
N THR A 314 4.03 -26.03 -15.54
CA THR A 314 5.26 -25.42 -16.09
C THR A 314 4.93 -24.77 -17.43
N LEU A 315 5.85 -23.95 -17.96
CA LEU A 315 5.75 -23.43 -19.32
C LEU A 315 5.94 -24.56 -20.34
N ALA A 316 5.29 -24.46 -21.51
CA ALA A 316 5.42 -25.44 -22.59
C ALA A 316 6.85 -25.52 -23.18
N PHE A 317 7.58 -24.40 -23.16
CA PHE A 317 8.98 -24.29 -23.55
C PHE A 317 9.75 -23.54 -22.46
N PRO A 318 10.11 -24.23 -21.35
CA PRO A 318 10.79 -23.64 -20.22
C PRO A 318 12.28 -23.45 -20.53
N ALA A 319 12.85 -22.33 -20.11
CA ALA A 319 14.28 -22.04 -20.24
C ALA A 319 14.91 -21.65 -18.88
N GLN A 320 16.24 -21.69 -18.82
CA GLN A 320 17.00 -21.30 -17.63
C GLN A 320 16.67 -19.86 -17.23
N GLY A 321 16.24 -19.66 -15.98
CA GLY A 321 15.93 -18.33 -15.44
C GLY A 321 14.57 -17.75 -15.82
N ASP A 322 13.65 -18.51 -16.40
CA ASP A 322 12.28 -18.02 -16.69
C ASP A 322 11.53 -17.55 -15.42
N MET A 323 11.83 -18.14 -14.26
CA MET A 323 11.22 -17.84 -12.95
C MET A 323 9.68 -17.99 -12.92
N PHE A 324 9.13 -18.97 -13.64
CA PHE A 324 7.70 -19.24 -13.65
C PHE A 324 7.18 -19.59 -12.23
N GLY A 325 6.08 -18.96 -11.81
CA GLY A 325 5.51 -19.13 -10.47
C GLY A 325 6.00 -18.10 -9.44
N VAL A 326 6.89 -17.16 -9.80
CA VAL A 326 7.39 -16.12 -8.88
C VAL A 326 6.27 -15.22 -8.31
N LYS A 327 5.22 -14.98 -9.09
CA LYS A 327 3.95 -14.36 -8.69
C LYS A 327 2.81 -15.13 -9.35
N LEU A 328 1.68 -15.25 -8.64
CA LEU A 328 0.45 -15.88 -9.14
C LEU A 328 -0.79 -15.26 -8.49
N SER A 329 -1.95 -15.45 -9.09
CA SER A 329 -3.27 -15.05 -8.55
C SER A 329 -4.34 -16.04 -9.04
N LEU A 330 -5.23 -16.47 -8.15
CA LEU A 330 -6.26 -17.48 -8.38
C LEU A 330 -7.66 -16.85 -8.21
N SER A 331 -8.62 -17.19 -9.08
CA SER A 331 -10.01 -16.75 -8.95
C SER A 331 -10.72 -17.39 -7.75
N ALA A 332 -11.81 -16.78 -7.28
CA ALA A 332 -12.51 -17.21 -6.07
C ALA A 332 -13.08 -18.63 -6.16
N ASP A 333 -13.54 -19.01 -7.35
CA ASP A 333 -14.05 -20.35 -7.67
C ASP A 333 -12.93 -21.38 -7.96
N GLY A 334 -11.67 -20.94 -8.02
CA GLY A 334 -10.54 -21.77 -8.40
C GLY A 334 -10.59 -22.28 -9.84
N SER A 335 -11.25 -21.58 -10.77
CA SER A 335 -11.31 -21.96 -12.19
C SER A 335 -10.22 -21.31 -13.05
N THR A 336 -9.70 -20.15 -12.66
CA THR A 336 -8.75 -19.35 -13.44
C THR A 336 -7.53 -19.00 -12.59
N LEU A 337 -6.34 -19.24 -13.12
CA LEU A 337 -5.06 -19.00 -12.47
C LEU A 337 -4.16 -18.18 -13.39
N ALA A 338 -3.72 -17.01 -12.93
CA ALA A 338 -2.67 -16.21 -13.56
C ALA A 338 -1.31 -16.53 -12.95
N VAL A 339 -0.28 -16.71 -13.77
CA VAL A 339 1.09 -17.00 -13.32
C VAL A 339 2.10 -16.18 -14.11
N ALA A 340 3.03 -15.52 -13.40
CA ALA A 340 4.14 -14.79 -14.01
C ALA A 340 5.41 -15.64 -14.15
N ALA A 341 6.17 -15.35 -15.21
CA ALA A 341 7.55 -15.76 -15.45
C ALA A 341 8.38 -14.50 -15.74
N THR A 342 8.80 -13.78 -14.70
CA THR A 342 9.34 -12.41 -14.83
C THR A 342 10.73 -12.36 -15.47
N GLY A 343 11.49 -13.46 -15.47
CA GLY A 343 12.83 -13.51 -16.07
C GLY A 343 12.82 -13.62 -17.60
N ARG A 344 11.68 -14.02 -18.19
CA ARG A 344 11.58 -14.31 -19.63
C ARG A 344 11.91 -13.12 -20.52
N ASN A 345 12.46 -13.48 -21.69
CA ASN A 345 12.80 -12.58 -22.80
C ASN A 345 13.78 -11.45 -22.43
N GLY A 346 14.61 -11.63 -21.39
CA GLY A 346 15.56 -10.61 -20.91
C GLY A 346 14.95 -9.71 -19.82
N ASN A 347 14.24 -10.32 -18.87
CA ASN A 347 13.47 -9.65 -17.82
C ASN A 347 12.33 -8.74 -18.33
N ASN A 348 11.85 -8.94 -19.57
CA ASN A 348 10.61 -8.31 -20.03
C ASN A 348 9.43 -8.79 -19.16
N GLY A 349 9.47 -10.08 -18.78
CA GLY A 349 8.39 -10.78 -18.12
C GLY A 349 7.33 -11.31 -19.08
N GLU A 350 6.61 -12.33 -18.62
CA GLU A 350 5.56 -13.02 -19.35
C GLU A 350 4.50 -13.50 -18.35
N VAL A 351 3.21 -13.43 -18.71
CA VAL A 351 2.10 -13.90 -17.87
C VAL A 351 1.32 -14.94 -18.66
N THR A 352 1.16 -16.13 -18.08
CA THR A 352 0.39 -17.24 -18.65
C THR A 352 -0.86 -17.48 -17.80
N LEU A 353 -2.00 -17.63 -18.46
CA LEU A 353 -3.27 -17.95 -17.82
C LEU A 353 -3.54 -19.45 -17.96
N PHE A 354 -4.11 -20.06 -16.93
CA PHE A 354 -4.56 -21.44 -16.93
C PHE A 354 -6.04 -21.51 -16.56
N HIS A 355 -6.82 -22.32 -17.27
CA HIS A 355 -8.22 -22.60 -16.95
C HIS A 355 -8.38 -24.05 -16.47
N ARG A 356 -9.14 -24.26 -15.39
CA ARG A 356 -9.38 -25.57 -14.77
C ARG A 356 -10.46 -26.35 -15.50
N HIS A 357 -10.14 -27.59 -15.85
CA HIS A 357 -11.06 -28.59 -16.41
C HIS A 357 -10.97 -29.86 -15.57
N GLY A 358 -11.68 -29.87 -14.43
CA GLY A 358 -11.61 -30.94 -13.43
C GLY A 358 -10.29 -30.86 -12.64
N GLU A 359 -9.43 -31.86 -12.81
CA GLU A 359 -8.07 -31.86 -12.23
C GLU A 359 -7.02 -31.30 -13.20
N TYR A 360 -7.32 -31.22 -14.50
CA TYR A 360 -6.42 -30.67 -15.51
C TYR A 360 -6.50 -29.15 -15.57
N TRP A 361 -5.37 -28.50 -15.86
CA TRP A 361 -5.26 -27.06 -16.03
C TRP A 361 -4.70 -26.74 -17.41
N GLN A 362 -5.53 -26.16 -18.27
CA GLN A 362 -5.17 -25.88 -19.65
C GLN A 362 -4.43 -24.53 -19.76
N PRO A 363 -3.14 -24.51 -20.12
CA PRO A 363 -2.44 -23.27 -20.43
C PRO A 363 -3.08 -22.60 -21.65
N GLN A 364 -3.33 -21.30 -21.53
CA GLN A 364 -3.70 -20.43 -22.64
C GLN A 364 -2.43 -19.82 -23.27
N PRO A 365 -2.47 -19.31 -24.51
CA PRO A 365 -1.35 -18.55 -25.08
C PRO A 365 -0.95 -17.39 -24.16
N PRO A 366 0.35 -17.10 -23.95
CA PRO A 366 0.80 -16.05 -23.04
C PRO A 366 0.15 -14.71 -23.34
N LEU A 367 -0.21 -13.96 -22.30
CA LEU A 367 -1.01 -12.73 -22.40
C LEU A 367 -0.38 -11.70 -23.34
N SER A 368 0.96 -11.55 -23.29
CA SER A 368 1.74 -10.70 -24.20
C SER A 368 1.59 -11.07 -25.67
N SER A 369 1.43 -12.36 -26.01
CA SER A 369 1.17 -12.83 -27.38
C SER A 369 -0.26 -12.56 -27.85
N GLN A 370 -1.21 -12.40 -26.93
CA GLN A 370 -2.61 -12.08 -27.25
C GLN A 370 -2.83 -10.57 -27.42
N THR A 371 -2.12 -9.74 -26.64
CA THR A 371 -2.43 -8.29 -26.50
C THR A 371 -1.33 -7.34 -26.97
N SER A 372 -0.18 -7.85 -27.39
CA SER A 372 0.94 -7.09 -27.99
C SER A 372 1.44 -5.85 -27.20
N PRO A 373 1.62 -5.92 -25.86
CA PRO A 373 2.30 -4.85 -25.13
C PRO A 373 3.74 -4.73 -25.64
N SER A 374 4.19 -3.50 -25.91
CA SER A 374 5.51 -3.21 -26.52
C SER A 374 6.65 -3.27 -25.50
N LEU A 375 6.75 -4.40 -24.80
CA LEU A 375 7.67 -4.64 -23.68
C LEU A 375 9.14 -4.69 -24.13
N LYS A 376 10.00 -4.17 -23.27
CA LYS A 376 11.46 -4.06 -23.43
C LYS A 376 12.17 -4.77 -22.29
N SER A 377 13.48 -4.97 -22.46
CA SER A 377 14.32 -5.61 -21.45
C SER A 377 14.19 -4.91 -20.09
N SER A 378 13.92 -5.72 -19.07
CA SER A 378 13.72 -5.30 -17.68
C SER A 378 12.42 -4.54 -17.36
N ASP A 379 11.46 -4.42 -18.29
CA ASP A 379 10.15 -3.81 -18.01
C ASP A 379 9.35 -4.53 -16.90
N SER A 380 9.68 -5.80 -16.60
CA SER A 380 9.18 -6.56 -15.44
C SER A 380 7.65 -6.80 -15.45
N PHE A 381 7.06 -7.12 -16.61
CA PHE A 381 5.65 -7.44 -16.75
C PHE A 381 5.28 -8.70 -15.94
N GLY A 382 4.26 -8.58 -15.07
CA GLY A 382 3.89 -9.64 -14.12
C GLY A 382 4.66 -9.57 -12.79
N ALA A 383 5.33 -8.45 -12.47
CA ALA A 383 5.92 -8.23 -11.15
C ALA A 383 4.89 -8.24 -10.01
N SER A 384 3.63 -7.92 -10.33
CA SER A 384 2.44 -8.09 -9.47
C SER A 384 1.25 -8.50 -10.34
N LEU A 385 0.31 -9.23 -9.74
CA LEU A 385 -0.87 -9.81 -10.40
C LEU A 385 -2.06 -9.81 -9.43
N SER A 386 -3.24 -9.42 -9.92
CA SER A 386 -4.52 -9.66 -9.24
C SER A 386 -5.59 -10.00 -10.26
N LEU A 387 -6.26 -11.14 -10.09
CA LEU A 387 -7.57 -11.41 -10.68
C LEU A 387 -8.68 -10.78 -9.82
N ASN A 388 -9.86 -10.60 -10.40
CA ASN A 388 -11.12 -10.49 -9.65
C ASN A 388 -11.69 -11.89 -9.32
N ASP A 389 -12.76 -11.97 -8.52
CA ASP A 389 -13.28 -13.25 -8.03
C ASP A 389 -13.83 -14.15 -9.14
N SER A 390 -14.40 -13.57 -10.21
CA SER A 390 -14.89 -14.29 -11.40
C SER A 390 -13.79 -14.73 -12.37
N GLY A 391 -12.53 -14.34 -12.14
CA GLY A 391 -11.40 -14.70 -13.00
C GLY A 391 -11.55 -14.17 -14.42
N ASP A 392 -12.16 -13.00 -14.60
CA ASP A 392 -12.43 -12.39 -15.89
C ASP A 392 -11.92 -10.94 -16.01
N ILE A 393 -11.47 -10.31 -14.93
CA ILE A 393 -10.65 -9.09 -14.95
C ILE A 393 -9.28 -9.43 -14.33
N LEU A 394 -8.21 -8.96 -14.96
CA LEU A 394 -6.83 -9.15 -14.54
C LEU A 394 -6.06 -7.82 -14.57
N ALA A 395 -5.44 -7.46 -13.45
CA ALA A 395 -4.47 -6.39 -13.33
C ALA A 395 -3.04 -6.96 -13.31
N VAL A 396 -2.15 -6.37 -14.13
CA VAL A 396 -0.75 -6.81 -14.27
C VAL A 396 0.21 -5.62 -14.10
N GLY A 397 1.06 -5.68 -13.07
CA GLY A 397 2.11 -4.68 -12.83
C GLY A 397 3.27 -4.79 -13.83
N CYS A 398 3.78 -3.65 -14.30
CA CYS A 398 4.94 -3.56 -15.19
C CYS A 398 5.92 -2.45 -14.73
N PRO A 399 6.46 -2.54 -13.50
CA PRO A 399 7.15 -1.44 -12.82
C PRO A 399 8.47 -0.97 -13.46
N GLY A 400 9.08 -1.74 -14.37
CA GLY A 400 10.30 -1.34 -15.07
C GLY A 400 10.05 -0.39 -16.25
N GLU A 401 8.80 -0.28 -16.73
CA GLU A 401 8.51 0.37 -18.00
C GLU A 401 8.92 1.85 -18.05
N LYS A 402 9.30 2.32 -19.25
CA LYS A 402 9.72 3.70 -19.54
C LYS A 402 10.86 4.22 -18.65
N GLY A 403 11.75 3.32 -18.22
CA GLY A 403 12.89 3.66 -17.36
C GLY A 403 12.50 3.73 -15.89
N ASN A 404 11.77 2.71 -15.41
CA ASN A 404 11.26 2.62 -14.04
C ASN A 404 10.23 3.71 -13.67
N VAL A 405 9.48 4.25 -14.63
CA VAL A 405 8.23 4.99 -14.33
C VAL A 405 7.16 3.99 -13.91
N GLY A 406 7.02 2.91 -14.69
CA GLY A 406 6.08 1.83 -14.43
C GLY A 406 4.72 1.97 -15.15
N ALA A 407 3.86 1.00 -14.89
CA ALA A 407 2.51 0.87 -15.45
C ALA A 407 1.72 -0.22 -14.73
N VAL A 408 0.39 -0.18 -14.86
CA VAL A 408 -0.47 -1.36 -14.69
C VAL A 408 -1.26 -1.59 -15.98
N TYR A 409 -1.17 -2.79 -16.53
CA TYR A 409 -1.94 -3.21 -17.70
C TYR A 409 -3.19 -3.93 -17.23
N LEU A 410 -4.35 -3.55 -17.77
CA LEU A 410 -5.66 -4.08 -17.38
C LEU A 410 -6.28 -4.86 -18.53
N TYR A 411 -6.85 -6.02 -18.21
CA TYR A 411 -7.37 -6.97 -19.18
C TYR A 411 -8.71 -7.56 -18.75
N GLN A 412 -9.60 -7.79 -19.71
CA GLN A 412 -10.86 -8.50 -19.50
C GLN A 412 -10.94 -9.76 -20.38
N ARG A 413 -11.48 -10.85 -19.85
CA ARG A 413 -11.66 -12.14 -20.53
C ARG A 413 -13.05 -12.22 -21.17
N TYR A 414 -13.16 -11.88 -22.45
CA TYR A 414 -14.39 -12.14 -23.18
C TYR A 414 -14.39 -13.59 -23.71
N ARG A 415 -15.23 -14.44 -23.10
CA ARG A 415 -15.30 -15.90 -23.34
C ARG A 415 -13.96 -16.58 -23.00
N ASN A 416 -13.11 -16.78 -24.00
CA ASN A 416 -11.83 -17.49 -23.90
C ASN A 416 -10.63 -16.62 -24.36
N ALA A 417 -10.83 -15.35 -24.70
CA ALA A 417 -9.78 -14.44 -25.14
C ALA A 417 -9.63 -13.27 -24.17
N TRP A 418 -8.40 -12.93 -23.82
CA TRP A 418 -8.11 -11.73 -23.03
C TRP A 418 -7.91 -10.53 -23.94
N GLN A 419 -8.58 -9.43 -23.63
CA GLN A 419 -8.54 -8.16 -24.36
C GLN A 419 -8.04 -7.07 -23.41
N SER A 420 -7.29 -6.08 -23.91
CA SER A 420 -6.83 -4.98 -23.07
C SER A 420 -7.97 -3.98 -22.83
N MET A 421 -8.26 -3.69 -21.56
CA MET A 421 -9.15 -2.60 -21.15
C MET A 421 -8.43 -1.24 -21.19
N GLY A 422 -7.10 -1.26 -21.01
CA GLY A 422 -6.27 -0.05 -20.98
C GLY A 422 -4.96 -0.26 -20.23
N ILE A 423 -4.23 0.84 -20.03
CA ILE A 423 -2.98 0.87 -19.25
C ILE A 423 -3.01 2.08 -18.33
N LEU A 424 -3.01 1.84 -17.01
CA LEU A 424 -2.90 2.88 -16.00
C LEU A 424 -1.46 3.36 -15.85
N ARG A 425 -1.31 4.68 -15.77
CA ARG A 425 -0.04 5.38 -15.57
C ARG A 425 -0.32 6.69 -14.84
N GLU A 426 0.18 6.81 -13.64
CA GLU A 426 0.18 8.07 -12.90
C GLU A 426 1.39 8.93 -13.28
N ALA A 427 1.32 10.23 -12.94
CA ALA A 427 2.37 11.21 -13.21
C ALA A 427 3.60 11.07 -12.27
N VAL A 428 4.12 9.84 -12.15
CA VAL A 428 5.28 9.52 -11.32
C VAL A 428 6.59 9.76 -12.07
N THR A 429 7.64 10.06 -11.32
CA THR A 429 8.99 10.31 -11.86
C THR A 429 9.73 9.01 -12.20
N ALA A 430 10.72 9.10 -13.09
CA ALA A 430 11.52 7.96 -13.50
C ALA A 430 12.34 7.41 -12.32
N GLY A 431 12.09 6.14 -11.97
CA GLY A 431 12.66 5.47 -10.80
C GLY A 431 11.61 5.00 -9.79
N GLU A 432 10.39 5.54 -9.83
CA GLU A 432 9.36 5.32 -8.80
C GLU A 432 8.58 4.01 -8.98
N ARG A 433 8.57 3.39 -10.17
CA ARG A 433 8.10 2.00 -10.36
C ARG A 433 6.62 1.79 -9.98
N PHE A 434 5.71 2.60 -10.52
CA PHE A 434 4.27 2.41 -10.39
C PHE A 434 3.85 1.02 -10.90
N GLY A 435 2.94 0.35 -10.19
CA GLY A 435 2.58 -1.05 -10.47
C GLY A 435 3.53 -2.07 -9.83
N SER A 436 4.28 -1.69 -8.78
CA SER A 436 5.15 -2.64 -8.07
C SER A 436 4.34 -3.69 -7.29
N GLU A 437 3.33 -3.28 -6.53
CA GLU A 437 2.28 -4.16 -5.99
C GLU A 437 0.89 -3.56 -6.29
N LEU A 438 -0.15 -4.40 -6.33
CA LEU A 438 -1.54 -4.01 -6.63
C LEU A 438 -2.56 -5.00 -6.07
N SER A 439 -3.82 -4.59 -5.95
CA SER A 439 -4.95 -5.44 -5.53
C SER A 439 -6.26 -4.96 -6.18
N LEU A 440 -7.03 -5.88 -6.76
CA LEU A 440 -8.43 -5.63 -7.17
C LEU A 440 -9.40 -5.91 -6.01
N SER A 441 -10.62 -5.40 -6.12
CA SER A 441 -11.82 -5.88 -5.39
C SER A 441 -12.38 -7.16 -6.04
N SER A 442 -13.29 -7.86 -5.34
CA SER A 442 -13.88 -9.11 -5.85
C SER A 442 -14.67 -8.93 -7.14
N ASP A 443 -15.34 -7.80 -7.33
CA ASP A 443 -16.05 -7.46 -8.58
C ASP A 443 -15.12 -6.91 -9.67
N GLY A 444 -13.88 -6.53 -9.33
CA GLY A 444 -12.94 -5.88 -10.23
C GLY A 444 -13.28 -4.42 -10.57
N GLN A 445 -14.16 -3.76 -9.80
CA GLN A 445 -14.50 -2.33 -10.00
C GLN A 445 -13.58 -1.37 -9.23
N ILE A 446 -12.81 -1.84 -8.25
CA ILE A 446 -11.82 -1.04 -7.51
C ILE A 446 -10.44 -1.67 -7.69
N LEU A 447 -9.42 -0.83 -7.86
CA LEU A 447 -8.02 -1.22 -7.98
C LEU A 447 -7.16 -0.29 -7.12
N VAL A 448 -6.26 -0.86 -6.33
CA VAL A 448 -5.21 -0.13 -5.61
C VAL A 448 -3.85 -0.50 -6.19
N VAL A 449 -2.95 0.48 -6.35
CA VAL A 449 -1.62 0.32 -6.96
C VAL A 449 -0.55 1.09 -6.17
N SER A 450 0.65 0.52 -6.01
CA SER A 450 1.75 1.16 -5.26
C SER A 450 2.96 1.62 -6.07
N THR A 451 3.69 2.55 -5.44
CA THR A 451 5.10 2.90 -5.67
C THR A 451 5.88 2.82 -4.34
N PRO A 452 6.43 1.65 -3.97
CA PRO A 452 7.15 1.45 -2.70
C PRO A 452 8.50 2.18 -2.61
N VAL A 453 8.91 2.84 -3.69
CA VAL A 453 10.15 3.63 -3.78
C VAL A 453 9.88 5.05 -4.31
N GLY A 454 8.62 5.45 -4.40
CA GLY A 454 8.22 6.80 -4.80
C GLY A 454 8.29 7.81 -3.66
N LYS A 455 8.08 9.07 -4.03
CA LYS A 455 8.14 10.22 -3.12
C LYS A 455 6.75 10.71 -2.75
N ASP A 456 6.63 11.18 -1.51
CA ASP A 456 5.51 12.02 -1.08
C ASP A 456 5.53 13.42 -1.72
N ASN A 457 4.53 14.23 -1.38
CA ASN A 457 4.36 15.60 -1.86
C ASN A 457 5.47 16.56 -1.39
N THR A 458 6.38 16.13 -0.51
CA THR A 458 7.57 16.88 -0.06
C THR A 458 8.85 16.48 -0.80
N GLY A 459 8.77 15.46 -1.67
CA GLY A 459 9.92 14.91 -2.41
C GLY A 459 10.74 13.89 -1.62
N VAL A 460 10.32 13.51 -0.40
CA VAL A 460 10.98 12.52 0.44
C VAL A 460 10.52 11.12 0.02
N GLN A 461 11.47 10.17 -0.06
CA GLN A 461 11.16 8.79 -0.44
C GLN A 461 10.56 8.02 0.74
N THR A 462 9.22 8.05 0.83
CA THR A 462 8.37 7.39 1.84
C THR A 462 7.49 6.29 1.25
N GLY A 463 7.37 6.23 -0.08
CA GLY A 463 6.43 5.41 -0.83
C GLY A 463 5.04 6.06 -0.96
N ALA A 464 4.29 5.67 -1.99
CA ALA A 464 2.93 6.13 -2.20
C ALA A 464 2.04 5.04 -2.83
N GLY A 465 0.74 5.26 -2.85
CA GLY A 465 -0.22 4.49 -3.62
C GLY A 465 -1.25 5.37 -4.30
N TRP A 466 -2.08 4.76 -5.14
CA TRP A 466 -3.29 5.35 -5.70
C TRP A 466 -4.40 4.30 -5.70
N TRP A 467 -5.64 4.78 -5.64
CA TRP A 467 -6.80 3.93 -5.89
C TRP A 467 -7.64 4.48 -7.04
N PHE A 468 -8.24 3.55 -7.78
CA PHE A 468 -8.97 3.78 -9.02
C PHE A 468 -10.31 3.07 -8.94
N SER A 469 -11.34 3.64 -9.57
CA SER A 469 -12.64 3.00 -9.78
C SER A 469 -12.91 2.80 -11.27
N TYR A 470 -13.63 1.73 -11.61
CA TYR A 470 -14.12 1.49 -12.96
C TYR A 470 -15.54 2.07 -13.10
N GLN A 471 -15.69 3.10 -13.95
CA GLN A 471 -16.93 3.85 -14.15
C GLN A 471 -17.01 4.28 -15.63
N ASP A 472 -18.20 4.24 -16.24
CA ASP A 472 -18.45 4.64 -17.64
C ASP A 472 -17.44 4.03 -18.65
N GLU A 473 -17.21 2.72 -18.53
CA GLU A 473 -16.24 1.90 -19.28
C GLU A 473 -14.75 2.29 -19.11
N GLN A 474 -14.42 3.22 -18.22
CA GLN A 474 -13.06 3.74 -17.99
C GLN A 474 -12.59 3.56 -16.53
N TRP A 475 -11.28 3.51 -16.34
CA TRP A 475 -10.66 3.52 -15.01
C TRP A 475 -10.28 4.95 -14.63
N ILE A 476 -10.88 5.45 -13.56
CA ILE A 476 -10.74 6.84 -13.07
C ILE A 476 -9.91 6.84 -11.78
N THR A 477 -8.84 7.63 -11.73
CA THR A 477 -8.06 7.85 -10.50
C THR A 477 -8.92 8.60 -9.49
N GLN A 478 -9.18 7.99 -8.34
CA GLN A 478 -10.03 8.58 -7.30
C GLN A 478 -9.23 9.28 -6.19
N GLY A 479 -8.00 8.83 -5.93
CA GLY A 479 -7.12 9.52 -4.98
C GLY A 479 -5.72 8.94 -4.87
N ARG A 480 -4.79 9.76 -4.36
CA ARG A 480 -3.45 9.35 -3.92
C ARG A 480 -3.50 8.94 -2.45
N LEU A 481 -2.73 7.92 -2.09
CA LEU A 481 -2.59 7.38 -0.73
C LEU A 481 -1.14 7.57 -0.28
N LEU A 482 -0.94 8.08 0.94
CA LEU A 482 0.38 8.41 1.50
C LEU A 482 0.46 7.94 2.96
N ALA A 483 1.69 7.68 3.44
CA ALA A 483 1.93 7.42 4.86
C ALA A 483 1.83 8.73 5.67
N VAL A 484 0.82 8.83 6.53
CA VAL A 484 0.59 10.03 7.36
C VAL A 484 1.74 10.27 8.37
N ASP A 485 2.48 9.23 8.74
CA ASP A 485 3.72 9.30 9.51
C ASP A 485 4.90 8.59 8.78
N GLY A 486 4.98 8.83 7.47
CA GLY A 486 6.04 8.32 6.60
C GLY A 486 7.41 8.95 6.86
N GLU A 487 8.42 8.12 7.09
CA GLU A 487 9.81 8.56 7.32
C GLU A 487 10.70 8.21 6.12
N LEU A 488 11.83 8.90 5.96
CA LEU A 488 12.74 8.68 4.83
C LEU A 488 13.24 7.20 4.77
N ASN A 489 13.06 6.58 3.59
CA ASN A 489 13.25 5.15 3.29
C ASN A 489 12.17 4.19 3.83
N HIS A 490 11.07 4.70 4.39
CA HIS A 490 9.85 3.89 4.47
C HIS A 490 9.39 3.54 3.06
N LYS A 491 8.78 2.37 2.91
CA LYS A 491 8.30 1.84 1.62
C LYS A 491 6.80 1.66 1.67
N PHE A 492 6.04 2.72 1.87
CA PHE A 492 4.57 2.67 1.86
C PHE A 492 4.07 2.09 0.53
N GLY A 493 3.21 1.07 0.60
CA GLY A 493 2.79 0.27 -0.55
C GLY A 493 3.64 -0.96 -0.84
N ALA A 494 4.65 -1.28 0.00
CA ALA A 494 5.47 -2.49 -0.15
C ALA A 494 4.68 -3.80 0.03
N GLY A 495 3.58 -3.76 0.79
CA GLY A 495 2.51 -4.74 0.74
C GLY A 495 1.19 -4.00 0.62
N ILE A 496 0.30 -4.45 -0.28
CA ILE A 496 -1.06 -3.94 -0.46
C ILE A 496 -2.00 -5.14 -0.58
N CYS A 497 -3.13 -5.09 0.12
CA CYS A 497 -4.27 -5.96 -0.14
C CYS A 497 -5.58 -5.25 0.19
N LEU A 498 -6.55 -5.33 -0.72
CA LEU A 498 -7.90 -4.81 -0.60
C LEU A 498 -8.86 -5.96 -0.23
N SER A 499 -9.89 -5.68 0.58
CA SER A 499 -10.99 -6.61 0.81
C SER A 499 -11.82 -6.85 -0.46
N GLY A 500 -12.58 -7.95 -0.47
CA GLY A 500 -13.40 -8.31 -1.62
C GLY A 500 -14.52 -7.30 -1.90
N ASP A 501 -15.08 -6.72 -0.84
CA ASP A 501 -16.11 -5.67 -0.89
C ASP A 501 -15.54 -4.25 -1.10
N GLY A 502 -14.22 -4.08 -1.14
CA GLY A 502 -13.54 -2.79 -1.30
C GLY A 502 -13.51 -1.87 -0.06
N ASN A 503 -14.15 -2.26 1.04
CA ASN A 503 -14.34 -1.41 2.23
C ASN A 503 -13.24 -1.53 3.30
N THR A 504 -12.21 -2.36 3.08
CA THR A 504 -11.03 -2.45 3.97
C THR A 504 -9.77 -2.57 3.12
N LEU A 505 -8.91 -1.56 3.18
CA LEU A 505 -7.62 -1.55 2.49
C LEU A 505 -6.48 -1.56 3.50
N ALA A 506 -5.60 -2.55 3.40
CA ALA A 506 -4.40 -2.63 4.21
C ALA A 506 -3.14 -2.34 3.37
N ILE A 507 -2.36 -1.34 3.80
CA ILE A 507 -1.11 -0.94 3.15
C ILE A 507 0.03 -0.97 4.17
N GLY A 508 1.09 -1.71 3.86
CA GLY A 508 2.31 -1.74 4.68
C GLY A 508 3.40 -0.79 4.20
N ALA A 509 4.17 -0.26 5.17
CA ALA A 509 5.38 0.52 4.95
C ALA A 509 6.54 -0.11 5.74
N SER A 510 7.40 -0.87 5.05
CA SER A 510 8.61 -1.41 5.66
C SER A 510 9.65 -0.31 5.90
N GLY A 511 10.11 -0.16 7.15
CA GLY A 511 11.00 0.91 7.61
C GLY A 511 12.48 0.67 7.28
N TRP A 512 12.79 0.40 6.01
CA TRP A 512 14.07 -0.21 5.63
C TRP A 512 15.29 0.67 5.96
N LYS A 513 16.03 0.26 7.00
CA LYS A 513 17.22 0.88 7.64
C LYS A 513 16.93 1.92 8.74
N SER A 514 15.81 2.64 8.71
CA SER A 514 15.50 3.74 9.66
C SER A 514 14.56 3.34 10.80
N GLY A 515 13.40 2.75 10.50
CA GLY A 515 12.30 2.55 11.46
C GLY A 515 11.88 1.09 11.70
N GLU A 516 10.80 0.91 12.46
CA GLU A 516 10.02 -0.33 12.47
C GLU A 516 8.97 -0.29 11.34
N GLY A 517 8.57 -1.44 10.80
CA GLY A 517 7.58 -1.54 9.73
C GLY A 517 6.15 -1.31 10.24
N LYS A 518 5.42 -0.42 9.56
CA LYS A 518 4.05 0.00 9.91
C LYS A 518 3.03 -0.61 8.94
N VAL A 519 1.77 -0.75 9.36
CA VAL A 519 0.62 -1.06 8.48
C VAL A 519 -0.51 -0.09 8.76
N TYR A 520 -1.02 0.53 7.70
CA TYR A 520 -2.10 1.50 7.70
C TYR A 520 -3.37 0.83 7.19
N LEU A 521 -4.51 1.15 7.81
CA LEU A 521 -5.84 0.73 7.34
C LEU A 521 -6.67 1.94 6.92
N TYR A 522 -7.51 1.72 5.90
CA TYR A 522 -8.44 2.69 5.34
C TYR A 522 -9.84 2.05 5.25
N ASP A 523 -10.90 2.86 5.48
CA ASP A 523 -12.34 2.51 5.50
C ASP A 523 -13.23 3.55 4.77
#